data_AF-A0A8W7PY47-F1
#
_entry.id   AF-A0A8W7PY47-F1
#
_cell.length_a   1.000
_cell.length_b   1.000
_cell.length_c   1.000
_cell.angle_alpha   90.00
_cell.angle_beta   90.00
_cell.angle_gamma   90.00
#
_symmetry.space_group_name_H-M   'P 1'
#
loop_
_entity.id
_entity.type
_entity.pdbx_description
1 polymer ?
#
loop_
_entity_poly.entity_id
_entity_poly.type
_entity_poly.pdbx_seq_one_letter_code
_entity_poly.pdbx_strand_id
1 'polypeptide(L)'
;LMAWGAVAHATIIASAPPLGGPAVNAGANGSTVVNINAAGKGGVSHNIYTQFDVDRGGVVLNNSAANSTTQLSGVIAGNANMAGGSASIILNEVNSTKASQLNGMMEVAGQKAQVIVANPSGITCSGCGFINTERATLTTGKPQVANGSLLGYTVEKGTIVVNGNGLNAADTTYTDVIARAVQINADIRAKDL
;
A
#
# COMPACT_ATOMS: atom_id res chain seq x y z
N LEU A 1 -38.08 13.06 1.94
CA LEU A 1 -36.80 13.10 2.68
C LEU A 1 -35.76 12.35 1.85
N MET A 2 -34.69 13.01 1.43
CA MET A 2 -33.59 12.38 0.69
C MET A 2 -32.90 11.35 1.59
N ALA A 3 -32.83 10.11 1.13
CA ALA A 3 -31.95 9.10 1.69
C ALA A 3 -30.51 9.53 1.40
N TRP A 4 -29.78 9.91 2.45
CA TRP A 4 -28.33 10.05 2.35
C TRP A 4 -27.76 8.66 2.16
N GLY A 5 -27.43 8.31 0.92
CA GLY A 5 -26.60 7.15 0.64
C GLY A 5 -25.28 7.35 1.37
N ALA A 6 -24.96 6.47 2.31
CA ALA A 6 -23.65 6.42 2.91
C ALA A 6 -22.62 6.27 1.78
N VAL A 7 -21.88 7.32 1.50
CA VAL A 7 -20.71 7.24 0.64
C VAL A 7 -19.76 6.31 1.40
N ALA A 8 -19.45 5.13 0.88
CA ALA A 8 -18.47 4.26 1.51
C ALA A 8 -17.12 4.98 1.46
N HIS A 9 -16.66 5.51 2.60
CA HIS A 9 -15.29 5.99 2.73
C HIS A 9 -14.37 4.78 2.50
N ALA A 10 -13.36 4.90 1.63
CA ALA A 10 -12.33 3.87 1.54
C ALA A 10 -11.76 3.63 2.93
N THR A 11 -11.56 2.37 3.30
CA THR A 11 -11.17 2.02 4.66
C THR A 11 -9.87 1.23 4.65
N ILE A 12 -8.83 1.78 5.24
CA ILE A 12 -7.66 1.02 5.66
C ILE A 12 -7.91 0.55 7.09
N ILE A 13 -8.06 -0.76 7.26
CA ILE A 13 -8.32 -1.38 8.56
C ILE A 13 -7.18 -2.34 8.85
N ALA A 14 -6.32 -1.94 9.78
CA ALA A 14 -5.25 -2.79 10.31
C ALA A 14 -5.82 -4.02 11.02
N SER A 15 -5.12 -5.15 10.92
CA SER A 15 -5.46 -6.35 11.68
C SER A 15 -5.18 -6.14 13.17
N ALA A 16 -6.09 -6.61 14.03
CA ALA A 16 -5.90 -6.52 15.47
C ALA A 16 -4.69 -7.36 15.95
N PRO A 17 -4.03 -6.97 17.06
CA PRO A 17 -3.05 -7.83 17.72
C PRO A 17 -3.63 -9.24 17.99
N PRO A 18 -2.82 -10.31 17.84
CA PRO A 18 -1.38 -10.32 17.61
C PRO A 18 -0.97 -10.33 16.12
N LEU A 19 -1.90 -10.11 15.19
CA LEU A 19 -1.68 -10.32 13.75
C LEU A 19 -0.81 -9.24 13.07
N GLY A 20 -0.19 -8.31 13.81
CA GLY A 20 0.78 -7.38 13.26
C GLY A 20 0.20 -6.27 12.36
N GLY A 21 -0.97 -5.72 12.70
CA GLY A 21 -1.46 -4.52 12.00
C GLY A 21 -0.71 -3.24 12.41
N PRO A 22 -0.48 -2.29 11.49
CA PRO A 22 0.13 -1.00 11.80
C PRO A 22 -0.86 -0.02 12.47
N ALA A 23 -0.35 1.12 12.95
CA ALA A 23 -1.21 2.22 13.36
C ALA A 23 -1.68 3.03 12.15
N VAL A 24 -2.99 3.24 12.04
CA VAL A 24 -3.65 3.95 10.95
C VAL A 24 -4.30 5.22 11.52
N ASN A 25 -3.93 6.37 10.98
CA ASN A 25 -4.38 7.68 11.46
C ASN A 25 -4.96 8.50 10.31
N ALA A 26 -5.86 9.42 10.62
CA ALA A 26 -6.26 10.44 9.66
C ALA A 26 -5.07 11.37 9.36
N GLY A 27 -4.85 11.66 8.08
CA GLY A 27 -3.91 12.68 7.61
C GLY A 27 -4.59 14.01 7.31
N ALA A 28 -3.82 14.98 6.85
CA ALA A 28 -4.36 16.21 6.29
C ALA A 28 -4.99 15.96 4.91
N ASN A 29 -5.82 16.90 4.45
CA ASN A 29 -6.43 16.91 3.11
C ASN A 29 -7.23 15.65 2.74
N GLY A 30 -7.74 14.92 3.74
CA GLY A 30 -8.49 13.67 3.53
C GLY A 30 -7.63 12.45 3.23
N SER A 31 -6.30 12.56 3.34
CA SER A 31 -5.39 11.41 3.23
C SER A 31 -5.42 10.54 4.50
N THR A 32 -4.87 9.33 4.39
CA THR A 32 -4.58 8.46 5.54
C THR A 32 -3.08 8.43 5.81
N VAL A 33 -2.66 8.36 7.07
CA VAL A 33 -1.25 8.12 7.45
C VAL A 33 -1.13 6.79 8.16
N VAL A 34 -0.36 5.88 7.58
CA VAL A 34 -0.01 4.59 8.17
C VAL A 34 1.39 4.68 8.77
N ASN A 35 1.48 4.59 10.09
CA ASN A 35 2.75 4.37 10.77
C ASN A 35 3.09 2.88 10.66
N ILE A 36 3.87 2.55 9.64
CA ILE A 36 4.24 1.17 9.32
C ILE A 36 4.96 0.52 10.51
N ASN A 37 4.88 -0.81 10.59
CA ASN A 37 5.56 -1.58 11.62
C ASN A 37 7.09 -1.47 11.47
N ALA A 38 7.81 -1.74 12.57
CA ALA A 38 9.26 -1.81 12.53
C ALA A 38 9.73 -2.85 11.50
N ALA A 39 10.80 -2.54 10.78
CA ALA A 39 11.37 -3.48 9.84
C ALA A 39 12.03 -4.66 10.58
N GLY A 40 11.86 -5.87 10.05
CA GLY A 40 12.65 -7.02 10.49
C GLY A 40 14.11 -6.93 10.03
N LYS A 41 14.94 -7.91 10.41
CA LYS A 41 16.38 -7.95 10.05
C LYS A 41 16.65 -7.93 8.54
N GLY A 42 15.70 -8.41 7.73
CA GLY A 42 15.77 -8.37 6.26
C GLY A 42 15.25 -7.07 5.63
N GLY A 43 14.94 -6.05 6.43
CA GLY A 43 14.47 -4.74 5.95
C GLY A 43 12.98 -4.68 5.58
N VAL A 44 12.23 -5.76 5.79
CA VAL A 44 10.78 -5.81 5.53
C VAL A 44 10.00 -5.28 6.73
N SER A 45 9.24 -4.21 6.52
CA SER A 45 8.11 -3.83 7.36
C SER A 45 6.87 -4.58 6.88
N HIS A 46 6.38 -5.52 7.69
CA HIS A 46 5.21 -6.34 7.37
C HIS A 46 3.98 -5.79 8.06
N ASN A 47 3.01 -5.33 7.28
CA ASN A 47 1.80 -4.64 7.73
C ASN A 47 0.59 -5.45 7.27
N ILE A 48 -0.18 -5.99 8.22
CA ILE A 48 -1.32 -6.87 7.92
C ILE A 48 -2.63 -6.11 8.13
N TYR A 49 -3.53 -6.21 7.15
CA TYR A 49 -4.82 -5.53 7.11
C TYR A 49 -5.96 -6.52 6.91
N THR A 50 -7.14 -6.15 7.40
CA THR A 50 -8.40 -6.78 6.99
C THR A 50 -9.05 -6.07 5.80
N GLN A 51 -8.67 -4.81 5.56
CA GLN A 51 -9.07 -4.02 4.39
C GLN A 51 -7.97 -2.98 4.10
N PHE A 52 -7.59 -2.84 2.83
CA PHE A 52 -6.62 -1.83 2.37
C PHE A 52 -7.15 -1.22 1.09
N ASP A 53 -8.05 -0.25 1.25
CA ASP A 53 -8.58 0.56 0.16
C ASP A 53 -8.00 1.97 0.25
N VAL A 54 -7.52 2.48 -0.88
CA VAL A 54 -6.96 3.83 -0.98
C VAL A 54 -7.93 4.67 -1.80
N ASP A 55 -8.52 5.71 -1.21
CA ASP A 55 -9.33 6.66 -1.97
C ASP A 55 -8.46 7.73 -2.65
N ARG A 56 -9.13 8.71 -3.27
CA ARG A 56 -8.49 9.83 -3.96
C ARG A 56 -7.68 10.73 -3.04
N GLY A 57 -7.94 10.74 -1.73
CA GLY A 57 -7.13 11.44 -0.74
C GLY A 57 -5.75 10.79 -0.55
N GLY A 58 -5.63 9.51 -0.92
CA GLY A 58 -4.39 8.77 -0.90
C GLY A 58 -3.97 8.32 0.50
N VAL A 59 -2.82 7.64 0.56
CA VAL A 59 -2.23 7.15 1.81
C VAL A 59 -0.75 7.47 1.85
N VAL A 60 -0.29 7.90 3.02
CA VAL A 60 1.12 8.05 3.36
C VAL A 60 1.57 6.86 4.20
N LEU A 61 2.58 6.15 3.73
CA LEU A 61 3.30 5.10 4.44
C LEU A 61 4.50 5.75 5.15
N ASN A 62 4.38 5.95 6.46
CA ASN A 62 5.36 6.71 7.24
C ASN A 62 6.60 5.86 7.58
N ASN A 63 7.62 5.95 6.72
CA ASN A 63 8.91 5.26 6.83
C ASN A 63 10.02 6.14 7.43
N SER A 64 9.65 7.19 8.18
CA SER A 64 10.59 8.17 8.73
C SER A 64 10.66 8.11 10.25
N ALA A 65 11.86 8.14 10.84
CA ALA A 65 12.03 8.30 12.30
C ALA A 65 11.85 9.76 12.76
N ALA A 66 12.02 10.72 11.86
CA ALA A 66 11.87 12.15 12.11
C ALA A 66 10.63 12.71 11.40
N ASN A 67 10.25 13.94 11.72
CA ASN A 67 9.19 14.63 10.98
C ASN A 67 9.53 14.67 9.48
N SER A 68 8.53 14.40 8.64
CA SER A 68 8.70 14.37 7.19
C SER A 68 7.66 15.27 6.53
N THR A 69 8.06 16.01 5.51
CA THR A 69 7.12 16.71 4.63
C THR A 69 6.68 15.75 3.54
N THR A 70 5.38 15.68 3.31
CA THR A 70 4.71 14.75 2.37
C THR A 70 3.82 15.56 1.43
N GLN A 71 3.63 15.06 0.22
CA GLN A 71 2.80 15.68 -0.80
C GLN A 71 1.31 15.55 -0.44
N LEU A 72 0.91 14.41 0.12
CA LEU A 72 -0.51 14.13 0.42
C LEU A 72 -0.98 14.76 1.74
N SER A 73 -0.13 14.76 2.78
CA SER A 73 -0.53 15.09 4.16
C SER A 73 0.24 16.29 4.75
N GLY A 74 1.09 16.96 3.98
CA GLY A 74 1.96 18.01 4.50
C GLY A 74 2.98 17.47 5.49
N VAL A 75 3.28 18.22 6.54
CA VAL A 75 4.23 17.78 7.58
C VAL A 75 3.56 16.75 8.50
N ILE A 76 4.14 15.55 8.58
CA ILE A 76 3.74 14.51 9.53
C ILE A 76 4.83 14.27 10.56
N ALA A 77 4.44 13.81 11.75
CA ALA A 77 5.38 13.41 12.80
C ALA A 77 6.15 12.14 12.41
N GLY A 78 7.34 11.96 12.99
CA GLY A 78 8.11 10.72 12.83
C GLY A 78 7.36 9.49 13.36
N ASN A 79 7.58 8.35 12.70
CA ASN A 79 7.11 7.04 13.12
C ASN A 79 8.08 6.44 14.16
N ALA A 80 7.62 6.29 15.40
CA ALA A 80 8.40 5.72 16.49
C ALA A 80 8.92 4.30 16.22
N ASN A 81 8.27 3.55 15.32
CA ASN A 81 8.72 2.21 14.92
C ASN A 81 10.04 2.22 14.12
N MET A 82 10.44 3.38 13.58
CA MET A 82 11.64 3.53 12.75
C MET A 82 12.91 3.84 13.56
N ALA A 83 12.87 3.70 14.90
CA ALA A 83 14.04 3.89 15.76
C ALA A 83 15.20 2.94 15.41
N GLY A 84 14.90 1.74 14.89
CA GLY A 84 15.87 0.77 14.39
C GLY A 84 16.32 0.98 12.93
N GLY A 85 15.84 2.04 12.28
CA GLY A 85 16.05 2.32 10.86
C GLY A 85 14.78 2.17 10.01
N SER A 86 14.78 2.85 8.86
CA SER A 86 13.71 2.79 7.87
C SER A 86 13.68 1.44 7.15
N ALA A 87 12.48 1.00 6.75
CA ALA A 87 12.29 -0.20 5.95
C ALA A 87 12.79 -0.01 4.52
N SER A 88 13.38 -1.06 3.94
CA SER A 88 13.67 -1.13 2.50
C SER A 88 12.48 -1.66 1.71
N ILE A 89 11.62 -2.46 2.35
CA ILE A 89 10.41 -3.03 1.77
C ILE A 89 9.23 -2.78 2.73
N ILE A 90 8.18 -2.15 2.22
CA ILE A 90 6.90 -1.96 2.91
C ILE A 90 5.90 -2.94 2.30
N LEU A 91 5.66 -4.04 3.01
CA LEU A 91 4.69 -5.05 2.62
C LEU A 91 3.34 -4.75 3.26
N ASN A 92 2.35 -4.45 2.42
CA ASN A 92 0.96 -4.31 2.81
C ASN A 92 0.18 -5.56 2.41
N GLU A 93 -0.07 -6.46 3.37
CA GLU A 93 -0.79 -7.71 3.14
C GLU A 93 -2.23 -7.60 3.62
N VAL A 94 -3.20 -7.87 2.74
CA VAL A 94 -4.60 -8.02 3.11
C VAL A 94 -4.89 -9.50 3.33
N ASN A 95 -5.23 -9.85 4.58
CA ASN A 95 -5.63 -11.19 4.97
C ASN A 95 -7.15 -11.22 5.25
N SER A 96 -7.94 -11.10 4.19
CA SER A 96 -9.41 -11.19 4.24
C SER A 96 -9.98 -11.66 2.89
N THR A 97 -11.29 -11.85 2.84
CA THR A 97 -12.02 -12.17 1.60
C THR A 97 -12.33 -10.94 0.74
N LYS A 98 -11.97 -9.73 1.18
CA LYS A 98 -12.24 -8.49 0.46
C LYS A 98 -11.09 -8.12 -0.45
N ALA A 99 -11.40 -7.88 -1.73
CA ALA A 99 -10.45 -7.29 -2.68
C ALA A 99 -10.15 -5.82 -2.32
N SER A 100 -8.96 -5.35 -2.66
CA SER A 100 -8.55 -3.95 -2.45
C SER A 100 -9.05 -3.05 -3.58
N GLN A 101 -9.53 -1.85 -3.23
CA GLN A 101 -9.86 -0.77 -4.16
C GLN A 101 -8.82 0.34 -4.03
N LEU A 102 -7.98 0.52 -5.05
CA LEU A 102 -6.91 1.51 -5.07
C LEU A 102 -7.26 2.61 -6.07
N ASN A 103 -7.63 3.78 -5.57
CA ASN A 103 -8.17 4.90 -6.34
C ASN A 103 -7.41 6.22 -6.09
N GLY A 104 -6.21 6.13 -5.51
CA GLY A 104 -5.35 7.29 -5.27
C GLY A 104 -3.90 6.89 -4.98
N MET A 105 -3.10 7.89 -4.60
CA MET A 105 -1.66 7.75 -4.50
C MET A 105 -1.24 7.11 -3.17
N MET A 106 -0.21 6.26 -3.23
CA MET A 106 0.52 5.73 -2.09
C MET A 106 1.88 6.42 -2.00
N GLU A 107 2.10 7.24 -0.98
CA GLU A 107 3.32 7.99 -0.77
C GLU A 107 4.17 7.39 0.34
N VAL A 108 5.46 7.19 0.13
CA VAL A 108 6.39 6.85 1.22
C VAL A 108 6.94 8.14 1.83
N ALA A 109 6.74 8.35 3.14
CA ALA A 109 7.38 9.48 3.84
C ALA A 109 8.78 9.10 4.33
N GLY A 110 9.73 10.04 4.22
CA GLY A 110 11.12 9.81 4.59
C GLY A 110 11.89 9.00 3.55
N GLN A 111 12.61 7.98 4.00
CA GLN A 111 13.46 7.16 3.12
C GLN A 111 12.61 6.37 2.13
N LYS A 112 12.93 6.49 0.83
CA LYS A 112 12.30 5.71 -0.24
C LYS A 112 12.40 4.21 0.05
N ALA A 113 11.39 3.46 -0.37
CA ALA A 113 11.33 2.01 -0.20
C ALA A 113 10.61 1.35 -1.39
N GLN A 114 10.71 0.02 -1.48
CA GLN A 114 9.77 -0.77 -2.28
C GLN A 114 8.41 -0.81 -1.57
N VAL A 115 7.32 -0.62 -2.31
CA VAL A 115 5.95 -0.77 -1.79
C VAL A 115 5.30 -1.97 -2.46
N ILE A 116 4.80 -2.88 -1.63
CA ILE A 116 4.05 -4.07 -2.09
C ILE A 116 2.64 -3.99 -1.53
N VAL A 117 1.63 -4.18 -2.39
CA VAL A 117 0.25 -4.45 -1.99
C VAL A 117 -0.09 -5.87 -2.40
N ALA A 118 -0.26 -6.74 -1.41
CA ALA A 118 -0.56 -8.15 -1.58
C ALA A 118 -1.99 -8.45 -1.10
N ASN A 119 -2.89 -8.81 -2.01
CA ASN A 119 -4.25 -9.20 -1.68
C ASN A 119 -4.72 -10.40 -2.52
N PRO A 120 -4.69 -11.63 -1.96
CA PRO A 120 -5.16 -12.82 -2.66
C PRO A 120 -6.63 -12.80 -3.09
N SER A 121 -7.45 -11.91 -2.53
CA SER A 121 -8.85 -11.75 -2.94
C SER A 121 -9.01 -10.87 -4.19
N GLY A 122 -7.96 -10.16 -4.61
CA GLY A 122 -7.93 -9.32 -5.81
C GLY A 122 -7.58 -7.86 -5.52
N ILE A 123 -7.22 -7.12 -6.56
CA ILE A 123 -6.90 -5.69 -6.50
C ILE A 123 -7.53 -5.01 -7.71
N THR A 124 -8.27 -3.92 -7.47
CA THR A 124 -8.71 -3.00 -8.52
C THR A 124 -7.93 -1.70 -8.38
N CYS A 125 -7.31 -1.24 -9.47
CA CYS A 125 -6.66 0.07 -9.57
C CYS A 125 -7.44 0.96 -10.53
N SER A 126 -7.93 2.10 -10.03
CA SER A 126 -8.64 3.12 -10.80
C SER A 126 -8.10 4.52 -10.49
N GLY A 127 -6.91 4.83 -11.00
CA GLY A 127 -6.17 6.05 -10.64
C GLY A 127 -5.26 5.85 -9.43
N CYS A 128 -4.82 4.61 -9.18
CA CYS A 128 -3.81 4.37 -8.16
C CYS A 128 -2.43 4.79 -8.66
N GLY A 129 -1.51 5.05 -7.73
CA GLY A 129 -0.14 5.37 -8.09
C GLY A 129 0.78 5.45 -6.88
N PHE A 130 2.04 5.81 -7.14
CA PHE A 130 3.09 5.78 -6.14
C PHE A 130 3.91 7.08 -6.12
N ILE A 131 4.26 7.55 -4.93
CA ILE A 131 5.12 8.71 -4.69
C ILE A 131 6.29 8.28 -3.80
N ASN A 132 7.50 8.75 -4.11
CA ASN A 132 8.73 8.44 -3.37
C ASN A 132 8.97 6.92 -3.19
N THR A 133 8.62 6.14 -4.21
CA THR A 133 8.67 4.68 -4.19
C THR A 133 9.70 4.18 -5.20
N GLU A 134 10.63 3.33 -4.77
CA GLU A 134 11.69 2.82 -5.63
C GLU A 134 11.19 1.76 -6.61
N ARG A 135 10.39 0.83 -6.10
CA ARG A 135 9.72 -0.24 -6.85
C ARG A 135 8.32 -0.42 -6.29
N ALA A 136 7.35 -0.59 -7.18
CA ALA A 136 5.97 -0.87 -6.81
C ALA A 136 5.59 -2.30 -7.23
N THR A 137 4.91 -3.04 -6.36
CA THR A 137 4.41 -4.37 -6.69
C THR A 137 2.95 -4.48 -6.27
N LEU A 138 2.06 -4.73 -7.23
CA LEU A 138 0.68 -5.14 -6.97
C LEU A 138 0.60 -6.66 -7.19
N THR A 139 0.13 -7.41 -6.19
CA THR A 139 0.09 -8.87 -6.28
C THR A 139 -1.16 -9.50 -5.66
N THR A 140 -1.66 -10.57 -6.28
CA THR A 140 -2.64 -11.48 -5.64
C THR A 140 -1.98 -12.69 -5.00
N GLY A 141 -0.64 -12.72 -4.97
CA GLY A 141 0.10 -13.74 -4.28
C GLY A 141 0.08 -13.56 -2.77
N LYS A 142 0.00 -14.67 -2.03
CA LYS A 142 0.24 -14.68 -0.59
C LYS A 142 1.76 -14.54 -0.34
N PRO A 143 2.22 -13.50 0.37
CA PRO A 143 3.65 -13.31 0.62
C PRO A 143 4.20 -14.42 1.53
N GLN A 144 5.42 -14.86 1.22
CA GLN A 144 6.18 -15.80 2.05
C GLN A 144 7.25 -14.99 2.80
N VAL A 145 7.00 -14.68 4.07
CA VAL A 145 7.93 -13.92 4.91
C VAL A 145 8.55 -14.83 5.95
N ALA A 146 9.88 -14.85 6.03
CA ALA A 146 10.61 -15.60 7.03
C ALA A 146 11.77 -14.77 7.58
N ASN A 147 11.94 -14.75 8.90
CA ASN A 147 13.03 -14.04 9.59
C ASN A 147 13.17 -12.55 9.15
N GLY A 148 12.03 -11.90 8.87
CA GLY A 148 12.00 -10.49 8.45
C GLY A 148 12.46 -10.24 7.00
N SER A 149 12.55 -11.29 6.18
CA SER A 149 12.88 -11.24 4.75
C SER A 149 11.70 -11.76 3.92
N LEU A 150 11.50 -11.16 2.75
CA LEU A 150 10.51 -11.61 1.78
C LEU A 150 11.15 -12.65 0.85
N LEU A 151 10.65 -13.89 0.89
CA LEU A 151 11.18 -15.00 0.08
C LEU A 151 10.50 -15.09 -1.30
N GLY A 152 9.30 -14.55 -1.43
CA GLY A 152 8.51 -14.58 -2.67
C GLY A 152 7.02 -14.52 -2.40
N TYR A 153 6.23 -14.93 -3.40
CA TYR A 153 4.77 -14.97 -3.34
C TYR A 153 4.24 -16.28 -3.92
N THR A 154 3.18 -16.81 -3.32
CA THR A 154 2.43 -17.94 -3.90
C THR A 154 1.14 -17.42 -4.51
N VAL A 155 1.01 -17.52 -5.83
CA VAL A 155 -0.14 -17.01 -6.59
C VAL A 155 -1.09 -18.15 -6.92
N GLU A 156 -2.22 -18.22 -6.21
CA GLU A 156 -3.20 -19.30 -6.41
C GLU A 156 -4.50 -18.80 -7.05
N LYS A 157 -4.91 -17.57 -6.71
CA LYS A 157 -6.21 -16.98 -7.06
C LYS A 157 -6.12 -15.45 -7.15
N GLY A 158 -7.27 -14.81 -7.38
CA GLY A 158 -7.41 -13.36 -7.43
C GLY A 158 -7.10 -12.78 -8.81
N THR A 159 -7.75 -11.66 -9.13
CA THR A 159 -7.51 -10.90 -10.36
C THR A 159 -7.02 -9.50 -10.00
N ILE A 160 -6.08 -8.98 -10.78
CA ILE A 160 -5.76 -7.54 -10.76
C ILE A 160 -6.47 -6.89 -11.94
N VAL A 161 -7.25 -5.84 -11.67
CA VAL A 161 -7.95 -5.06 -12.68
C VAL A 161 -7.41 -3.64 -12.67
N VAL A 162 -6.90 -3.16 -13.81
CA VAL A 162 -6.59 -1.74 -14.03
C VAL A 162 -7.66 -1.15 -14.93
N ASN A 163 -8.34 -0.10 -14.47
CA ASN A 163 -9.44 0.55 -15.18
C ASN A 163 -9.46 2.06 -14.91
N GLY A 164 -10.45 2.76 -15.46
CA GLY A 164 -10.67 4.20 -15.20
C GLY A 164 -9.43 5.03 -15.47
N ASN A 165 -8.93 5.72 -14.44
CA ASN A 165 -7.75 6.60 -14.54
C ASN A 165 -6.40 5.85 -14.57
N GLY A 166 -6.42 4.52 -14.63
CA GLY A 166 -5.23 3.71 -14.84
C GLY A 166 -4.33 3.58 -13.61
N LEU A 167 -3.09 3.15 -13.86
CA LEU A 167 -2.02 3.02 -12.87
C LEU A 167 -0.90 4.02 -13.19
N ASN A 168 -0.60 4.92 -12.25
CA ASN A 168 0.52 5.85 -12.36
C ASN A 168 1.71 5.43 -11.47
N ALA A 169 2.69 4.78 -12.08
CA ALA A 169 3.95 4.38 -11.45
C ALA A 169 5.17 4.97 -12.17
N ALA A 170 5.00 6.12 -12.85
CA ALA A 170 6.03 6.74 -13.69
C ALA A 170 7.28 7.17 -12.92
N ASP A 171 7.13 7.45 -11.62
CA ASP A 171 8.24 7.86 -10.76
C ASP A 171 8.98 6.66 -10.14
N THR A 172 8.43 5.45 -10.24
CA THR A 172 9.11 4.22 -9.82
C THR A 172 10.17 3.80 -10.83
N THR A 173 11.16 3.02 -10.39
CA THR A 173 12.14 2.41 -11.31
C THR A 173 11.52 1.19 -11.99
N TYR A 174 10.83 0.36 -11.22
CA TYR A 174 10.16 -0.84 -11.70
C TYR A 174 8.76 -0.96 -11.11
N THR A 175 7.84 -1.47 -11.90
CA THR A 175 6.48 -1.81 -11.49
C THR A 175 6.23 -3.28 -11.79
N ASP A 176 5.82 -4.06 -10.80
CA ASP A 176 5.42 -5.47 -10.99
C ASP A 176 3.92 -5.62 -10.79
N VAL A 177 3.25 -6.32 -11.71
CA VAL A 177 1.84 -6.73 -11.57
C VAL A 177 1.78 -8.26 -11.62
N ILE A 178 1.61 -8.90 -10.46
CA ILE A 178 1.77 -10.35 -10.31
C ILE A 178 0.46 -10.96 -9.82
N ALA A 179 -0.27 -11.66 -10.69
CA ALA A 179 -1.56 -12.23 -10.29
C ALA A 179 -1.91 -13.50 -11.05
N ARG A 180 -2.93 -14.20 -10.57
CA ARG A 180 -3.47 -15.36 -11.30
C ARG A 180 -4.10 -14.94 -12.62
N ALA A 181 -4.72 -13.77 -12.65
CA ALA A 181 -5.19 -13.12 -13.85
C ALA A 181 -5.00 -11.59 -13.74
N VAL A 182 -4.76 -10.95 -14.88
CA VAL A 182 -4.62 -9.49 -14.98
C VAL A 182 -5.53 -9.01 -16.10
N GLN A 183 -6.33 -7.98 -15.82
CA GLN A 183 -7.19 -7.31 -16.79
C GLN A 183 -6.82 -5.83 -16.87
N ILE A 184 -6.35 -5.39 -18.02
CA ILE A 184 -5.94 -3.99 -18.26
C ILE A 184 -6.93 -3.36 -19.23
N ASN A 185 -7.70 -2.38 -18.75
CA ASN A 185 -8.68 -1.63 -19.54
C ASN A 185 -8.39 -0.11 -19.53
N ALA A 186 -7.25 0.31 -18.99
CA ALA A 186 -6.83 1.69 -18.88
C ALA A 186 -5.29 1.76 -18.89
N ASP A 187 -4.74 2.97 -19.00
CA ASP A 187 -3.31 3.19 -19.12
C ASP A 187 -2.52 2.69 -17.90
N ILE A 188 -1.34 2.14 -18.18
CA ILE A 188 -0.29 1.93 -17.18
C ILE A 188 0.87 2.83 -17.57
N ARG A 189 1.24 3.74 -16.67
CA ARG A 189 2.39 4.62 -16.84
C ARG A 189 3.50 4.13 -15.91
N ALA A 190 4.49 3.44 -16.46
CA ALA A 190 5.66 2.92 -15.74
C ALA A 190 6.92 3.11 -16.60
N LYS A 191 8.09 3.19 -15.95
CA LYS A 191 9.38 3.18 -16.68
C LYS A 191 9.69 1.80 -17.22
N ASP A 192 9.57 0.81 -16.35
CA ASP A 192 9.68 -0.62 -16.64
C ASP A 192 8.50 -1.35 -15.96
N LEU A 193 7.84 -2.25 -16.71
CA LEU A 193 6.67 -3.04 -16.29
C LEU A 193 6.89 -4.53 -16.57
#